data_AF-A0A7K0Q6T7-F1
#
_entry.id   AF-A0A7K0Q6T7-F1
#
_cell.length_a   1.000
_cell.length_b   1.000
_cell.length_c   1.000
_cell.angle_alpha   90.00
_cell.angle_beta   90.00
_cell.angle_gamma   90.00
#
_symmetry.space_group_name_H-M   'P 1'
#
loop_
_entity.id
_entity.type
_entity.pdbx_description
1 polymer ?
#
loop_
_entity_poly.entity_id
_entity_poly.type
_entity_poly.pdbx_seq_one_letter_code
_entity_poly.pdbx_strand_id
1 'polypeptide(L)' 'MSVAAVIVTHNSAHFIAETLESVKRQTQLPDFIAVIDDHS' A
#
# COMPACT_ATOMS: atom_id res chain seq x y z
N MET A 1 14.44 -8.92 -10.48
CA MET A 1 13.09 -8.50 -10.93
C MET A 1 12.62 -7.44 -9.95
N SER A 2 12.17 -6.28 -10.43
CA SER A 2 11.68 -5.22 -9.55
C SER A 2 10.17 -5.34 -9.36
N VAL A 3 9.68 -5.08 -8.15
CA VAL A 3 8.27 -5.19 -7.75
C VAL A 3 7.80 -3.88 -7.15
N ALA A 4 6.69 -3.35 -7.67
CA ALA A 4 6.01 -2.19 -7.11
C ALA A 4 4.66 -2.61 -6.52
N ALA A 5 4.34 -2.12 -5.32
CA ALA A 5 3.01 -2.23 -4.73
C ALA A 5 2.22 -0.95 -4.99
N VAL A 6 1.11 -1.05 -5.70
CA VAL A 6 0.21 0.08 -6.00
C VAL A 6 -1.08 -0.12 -5.22
N ILE A 7 -1.40 0.81 -4.33
CA ILE A 7 -2.55 0.78 -3.44
C ILE A 7 -3.45 1.96 -3.82
N VAL A 8 -4.62 1.67 -4.38
CA VAL A 8 -5.65 2.69 -4.64
C VAL A 8 -6.63 2.69 -3.47
N THR A 9 -7.03 3.87 -3.01
CA THR A 9 -7.83 3.99 -1.80
C THR A 9 -8.79 5.17 -1.83
N HIS A 10 -9.93 5.04 -1.17
CA HIS A 10 -10.95 6.08 -1.01
C HIS A 10 -11.66 5.86 0.34
N ASN A 11 -11.76 6.91 1.17
CA ASN A 11 -12.41 6.88 2.49
C ASN A 11 -11.95 5.72 3.40
N SER A 12 -10.65 5.43 3.39
CA SER A 12 -10.08 4.21 3.99
C SER A 12 -9.34 4.43 5.32
N ALA A 13 -9.65 5.52 6.03
CA ALA A 13 -8.94 5.93 7.25
C ALA A 13 -8.77 4.80 8.28
N HIS A 14 -9.74 3.89 8.38
CA HIS A 14 -9.71 2.75 9.30
C HIS A 14 -8.87 1.56 8.83
N PHE A 15 -8.55 1.45 7.54
CA PHE A 15 -7.93 0.26 6.94
C PHE A 15 -6.55 0.53 6.34
N ILE A 16 -6.24 1.78 5.97
CA ILE A 16 -5.01 2.10 5.24
C ILE A 16 -3.75 1.79 6.07
N ALA A 17 -3.80 1.99 7.38
CA ALA A 17 -2.69 1.69 8.28
C ALA A 17 -2.36 0.19 8.29
N GLU A 18 -3.36 -0.67 8.51
CA GLU A 18 -3.17 -2.12 8.50
C GLU A 18 -2.70 -2.62 7.13
N THR A 19 -3.27 -2.06 6.06
CA THR A 19 -2.90 -2.38 4.67
C THR A 19 -1.41 -2.12 4.43
N LEU A 20 -0.93 -0.92 4.77
CA LEU A 20 0.47 -0.55 4.63
C LEU A 20 1.38 -1.45 5.47
N GLU A 21 0.98 -1.75 6.70
CA GLU A 21 1.76 -2.62 7.58
C GLU A 21 1.81 -4.07 7.08
N SER A 22 0.78 -4.56 6.39
CA SER A 22 0.81 -5.87 5.75
C SER A 22 1.81 -5.93 4.59
N VAL A 23 1.88 -4.88 3.77
CA VAL A 23 2.81 -4.77 2.64
C VAL A 23 4.25 -4.67 3.12
N LYS A 24 4.50 -3.92 4.20
CA LYS A 24 5.84 -3.80 4.81
C LYS A 24 6.35 -5.08 5.47
N ARG A 25 5.48 -6.07 5.72
CA ARG A 25 5.84 -7.36 6.33
C ARG A 25 5.99 -8.50 5.33
N GLN A 26 5.88 -8.24 4.04
CA GLN A 26 6.07 -9.29 3.02
C GLN A 26 7.49 -9.85 3.07
N THR A 27 7.63 -11.16 2.91
CA THR A 27 8.95 -11.84 2.84
C THR A 27 9.80 -11.30 1.69
N GLN A 28 9.14 -10.92 0.59
CA GLN A 28 9.74 -10.14 -0.49
C GLN A 28 9.17 -8.73 -0.44
N LEU A 29 9.99 -7.76 -0.05
CA LEU A 29 9.59 -6.36 -0.01
C LEU A 29 9.48 -5.79 -1.43
N PRO A 30 8.47 -4.95 -1.71
CA PRO A 30 8.45 -4.16 -2.93
C PRO A 30 9.58 -3.11 -2.89
N ASP A 31 10.17 -2.83 -4.06
CA ASP A 31 11.16 -1.75 -4.21
C ASP A 31 10.51 -0.37 -4.09
N PHE A 32 9.20 -0.31 -4.38
CA PHE A 32 8.42 0.92 -4.42
C PHE A 32 6.97 0.68 -3.98
N ILE A 33 6.43 1.59 -3.16
CA ILE A 33 5.02 1.60 -2.76
C ILE A 33 4.41 2.93 -3.20
N ALA A 34 3.37 2.87 -4.03
CA ALA A 34 2.55 4.02 -4.40
C ALA A 34 1.16 3.89 -3.76
N VAL A 35 0.76 4.91 -3.00
CA VAL A 35 -0.61 5.04 -2.50
C VAL A 35 -1.29 6.14 -3.29
N ILE A 36 -2.41 5.80 -3.94
CA ILE A 36 -3.22 6.70 -4.73
C ILE A 36 -4.53 6.92 -3.96
N ASP A 37 -4.68 8.12 -3.42
CA ASP A 37 -5.94 8.56 -2.83
C ASP A 37 -6.87 9.08 -3.92
N ASP A 38 -8.06 8.50 -4.03
CA ASP A 38 -9.10 8.90 -4.97
C ASP A 38 -10.00 9.99 -4.36
N HIS A 39 -9.37 11.09 -3.91
CA HIS A 39 -10.05 12.23 -3.30
C HIS A 39 -10.95 11.86 -2.10
N SER A 40 -10.36 11.22 -1.07
CA SER A 40 -11.05 10.94 0.20
C SER A 40 -11.38 12.20 1.00
#